data_AF-A0A3P7E0C9-F1
#
_entry.id   AF-A0A3P7E0C9-F1
#
_cell.length_a   1.000
_cell.length_b   1.000
_cell.length_c   1.000
_cell.angle_alpha   90.00
_cell.angle_beta   90.00
_cell.angle_gamma   90.00
#
_symmetry.space_group_name_H-M   'P 1'
#
loop_
_entity.id
_entity.type
_entity.pdbx_description
1 polymer ?
#
loop_
_entity_poly.entity_id
_entity_poly.type
_entity_poly.pdbx_seq_one_letter_code
_entity_poly.pdbx_strand_id
1 'polypeptide(L)'
;MEVIYRYGEQIETTVETMRRRCLAIYDGTISLGQKMMRALEKLREYAEPIIYEISESIQTAVHDLSPLDASDREFRNNLLELYLSCSVLSIGISAGEISGALVLGMLYRKIFDWWWEVLLVILLPCHVYLTFRKNAALDETERRVNLFGLGLAIGSCIGHMMGYRLISTLPSVNFIQPLILALMVDPELSPPTVYSQRLNLLATGTGAGIAAATFLAMIH
;
A
#
# COMPACT_ATOMS: atom_id res chain seq x y z
N MET A 1 6.08 55.68 46.40
CA MET A 1 5.42 54.43 46.82
C MET A 1 4.39 53.93 45.81
N GLU A 2 3.51 54.78 45.29
CA GLU A 2 2.43 54.39 44.36
C GLU A 2 2.92 53.67 43.08
N VAL A 3 4.05 54.12 42.51
CA VAL A 3 4.63 53.51 41.30
C VAL A 3 5.09 52.07 41.53
N ILE A 4 5.69 51.79 42.70
CA ILE A 4 6.16 50.43 43.05
C ILE A 4 4.98 49.49 43.24
N TYR A 5 3.90 49.98 43.87
CA TYR A 5 2.67 49.19 44.04
C TYR A 5 2.04 48.82 42.69
N ARG A 6 1.91 49.80 41.77
CA ARG A 6 1.40 49.53 40.41
C ARG A 6 2.28 48.56 39.63
N TYR A 7 3.60 48.62 39.80
CA TYR A 7 4.52 47.66 39.18
C TYR A 7 4.35 46.26 39.76
N GLY A 8 4.18 46.12 41.08
CA GLY A 8 3.89 44.85 41.73
C GLY A 8 2.60 44.21 41.21
N GLU A 9 1.53 45.00 41.13
CA GLU A 9 0.22 44.56 40.63
C GLU A 9 0.26 44.15 39.15
N GLN A 10 1.03 44.87 38.31
CA GLN A 10 1.24 44.47 36.91
C GLN A 10 2.01 43.16 36.77
N ILE A 11 3.01 42.91 37.62
CA ILE A 11 3.77 41.66 37.60
C ILE A 11 2.87 40.50 38.04
N GLU A 12 2.12 40.66 39.14
CA GLU A 12 1.22 39.64 39.66
C GLU A 12 0.15 39.25 38.65
N THR A 13 -0.53 40.23 38.05
CA THR A 13 -1.54 39.99 37.00
C THR A 13 -0.94 39.31 35.77
N THR A 14 0.29 39.65 35.38
CA THR A 14 1.00 39.00 34.26
C THR A 14 1.30 37.54 34.58
N VAL A 15 1.80 37.25 35.78
CA VAL A 15 2.12 35.88 36.24
C VAL A 15 0.85 35.03 36.32
N GLU A 16 -0.24 35.56 36.88
CA GLU A 16 -1.52 34.84 36.95
C GLU A 16 -2.10 34.56 35.56
N THR A 17 -1.98 35.52 34.64
CA THR A 17 -2.42 35.34 33.25
C THR A 17 -1.58 34.26 32.55
N MET A 18 -0.26 34.23 32.76
CA MET A 18 0.61 33.18 32.24
C MET A 18 0.25 31.80 32.84
N ARG A 19 0.02 31.72 34.14
CA ARG A 19 -0.38 30.46 34.81
C ARG A 19 -1.67 29.91 34.23
N ARG A 20 -2.70 30.75 34.05
CA ARG A 20 -3.99 30.33 33.46
C ARG A 20 -3.81 29.84 32.02
N ARG A 21 -2.95 30.48 31.22
CA ARG A 21 -2.63 30.03 29.86
C ARG A 21 -1.90 28.70 29.84
N CYS A 22 -0.91 28.50 30.72
CA CYS A 22 -0.22 27.21 30.83
C CYS A 22 -1.18 26.06 31.19
N LEU A 23 -2.07 26.27 32.16
CA LEU A 23 -3.08 25.28 32.52
C LEU A 23 -4.05 25.00 31.36
N ALA A 24 -4.52 26.04 30.66
CA ALA A 24 -5.40 25.86 29.50
C ALA A 24 -4.73 25.09 28.35
N ILE A 25 -3.43 25.34 28.10
CA ILE A 25 -2.65 24.58 27.10
C ILE A 25 -2.51 23.13 27.56
N TYR A 26 -2.19 22.89 28.83
CA TYR A 26 -2.06 21.54 29.39
C TYR A 26 -3.38 20.75 29.29
N ASP A 27 -4.49 21.32 29.72
CA ASP A 27 -5.83 20.71 29.61
C ASP A 27 -6.21 20.48 28.14
N GLY A 28 -5.87 21.42 27.25
CA GLY A 28 -6.03 21.28 25.81
C GLY A 28 -5.26 20.08 25.25
N THR A 29 -4.01 19.90 25.66
CA THR A 29 -3.19 18.75 25.21
C THR A 29 -3.71 17.42 25.73
N ILE A 30 -4.17 17.34 26.98
CA ILE A 30 -4.77 16.12 27.55
C ILE A 30 -6.08 15.79 26.84
N SER A 31 -6.95 16.78 26.63
CA SER A 31 -8.21 16.62 25.89
C SER A 31 -7.97 16.06 24.48
N LEU A 32 -6.94 16.57 23.80
CA LEU A 32 -6.56 16.14 22.47
C LEU A 32 -6.02 14.71 22.48
N GLY A 33 -5.19 14.36 23.46
CA GLY A 33 -4.70 12.99 23.68
C GLY A 33 -5.83 11.99 23.95
N GLN A 34 -6.81 12.34 24.78
CA GLN A 34 -7.97 11.48 25.06
C GLN A 34 -8.85 11.25 23.82
N LYS A 35 -9.08 12.29 23.00
CA LYS A 35 -9.80 12.15 21.72
C LYS A 35 -9.05 11.24 20.75
N MET A 36 -7.73 11.38 20.69
CA MET A 36 -6.87 10.54 19.85
C MET A 36 -6.91 9.07 20.29
N MET A 37 -6.87 8.79 21.59
CA MET A 37 -6.99 7.41 22.13
C MET A 37 -8.32 6.76 21.74
N ARG A 38 -9.45 7.46 21.88
CA ARG A 38 -10.76 6.91 21.48
C ARG A 38 -10.87 6.66 19.98
N ALA A 39 -10.24 7.49 19.15
CA ALA A 39 -10.17 7.27 17.71
C ALA A 39 -9.32 6.03 17.38
N LEU A 40 -8.23 5.83 18.11
CA LEU A 40 -7.34 4.68 17.94
C LEU A 40 -8.02 3.37 18.36
N GLU A 41 -8.78 3.37 19.47
CA GLU A 41 -9.57 2.21 19.90
C GLU A 41 -10.61 1.82 18.86
N LYS A 42 -11.36 2.79 18.30
CA LYS A 42 -12.29 2.50 17.20
C LYS A 42 -11.59 1.92 15.98
N LEU A 43 -10.44 2.50 15.59
CA LEU A 43 -9.65 1.95 14.49
C LEU A 43 -9.18 0.52 14.77
N ARG A 44 -8.80 0.22 16.03
CA ARG A 44 -8.43 -1.13 16.44
C ARG A 44 -9.62 -2.10 16.39
N GLU A 45 -10.80 -1.71 16.86
CA GLU A 45 -12.02 -2.52 16.76
C GLU A 45 -12.39 -2.84 15.32
N TYR A 46 -12.18 -1.92 14.38
CA TYR A 46 -12.35 -2.19 12.95
C TYR A 46 -11.22 -3.06 12.36
N ALA A 47 -9.99 -2.93 12.86
CA ALA A 47 -8.82 -3.62 12.33
C ALA A 47 -8.72 -5.08 12.81
N GLU A 48 -9.08 -5.38 14.06
CA GLU A 48 -9.02 -6.73 14.62
C GLU A 48 -9.73 -7.79 13.76
N PRO A 49 -11.01 -7.63 13.35
CA PRO A 49 -11.68 -8.63 12.53
C PRO A 49 -11.00 -8.80 11.15
N ILE A 50 -10.42 -7.72 10.60
CA ILE A 50 -9.68 -7.79 9.33
C ILE A 50 -8.40 -8.61 9.51
N ILE A 51 -7.66 -8.41 10.60
CA ILE A 51 -6.42 -9.14 10.88
C ILE A 51 -6.70 -10.63 11.12
N TYR A 52 -7.74 -10.96 11.88
CA TYR A 52 -8.11 -12.36 12.14
C TYR A 52 -8.48 -13.09 10.85
N GLU A 53 -9.25 -12.46 9.96
CA GLU A 53 -9.66 -13.07 8.69
C GLU A 53 -8.51 -13.18 7.68
N ILE A 54 -7.58 -12.21 7.65
CA ILE A 54 -6.32 -12.33 6.89
C ILE A 54 -5.48 -13.49 7.45
N SER A 55 -5.35 -13.59 8.77
CA SER A 55 -4.64 -14.69 9.41
C SER A 55 -5.30 -16.03 9.08
N GLU A 56 -6.62 -16.12 9.15
CA GLU A 56 -7.38 -17.33 8.84
C GLU A 56 -7.28 -17.71 7.37
N SER A 57 -7.41 -16.76 6.44
CA SER A 57 -7.24 -17.03 5.00
C SER A 57 -5.82 -17.48 4.66
N ILE A 58 -4.79 -16.87 5.26
CA ILE A 58 -3.40 -17.33 5.13
C ILE A 58 -3.25 -18.74 5.73
N GLN A 59 -3.77 -18.98 6.93
CA GLN A 59 -3.71 -20.29 7.57
C GLN A 59 -4.43 -21.35 6.75
N THR A 60 -5.57 -21.03 6.16
CA THR A 60 -6.36 -21.93 5.30
C THR A 60 -5.60 -22.22 4.01
N ALA A 61 -5.02 -21.20 3.37
CA ALA A 61 -4.17 -21.37 2.19
C ALA A 61 -2.89 -22.15 2.49
N VAL A 62 -2.36 -22.05 3.72
CA VAL A 62 -1.21 -22.82 4.21
C VAL A 62 -1.60 -24.24 4.62
N HIS A 63 -2.80 -24.48 5.14
CA HIS A 63 -3.28 -25.81 5.53
C HIS A 63 -3.82 -26.61 4.35
N ASP A 64 -4.34 -25.93 3.32
CA ASP A 64 -4.70 -26.50 2.02
C ASP A 64 -3.41 -26.76 1.20
N LEU A 65 -2.56 -27.62 1.77
CA LEU A 65 -1.33 -28.19 1.20
C LEU A 65 -1.64 -29.29 0.17
N SER A 66 -2.84 -29.30 -0.39
CA SER A 66 -3.15 -30.19 -1.51
C SER A 66 -2.12 -29.94 -2.61
N PRO A 67 -1.36 -30.98 -3.04
CA PRO A 67 -0.33 -30.82 -4.06
C PRO A 67 -1.00 -30.26 -5.31
N LEU A 68 -0.44 -29.18 -5.83
CA LEU A 68 -0.92 -28.57 -7.06
C LEU A 68 -0.70 -29.53 -8.22
N ASP A 69 -1.80 -30.06 -8.76
CA ASP A 69 -1.75 -30.89 -9.95
C ASP A 69 -1.72 -29.98 -11.18
N ALA A 70 -0.56 -29.88 -11.83
CA ALA A 70 -0.39 -29.06 -13.04
C ALA A 70 -1.27 -29.55 -14.21
N SER A 71 -1.75 -30.79 -14.16
CA SER A 71 -2.68 -31.32 -15.16
C SER A 71 -4.13 -30.87 -14.94
N ASP A 72 -4.44 -30.31 -13.77
CA ASP A 72 -5.77 -29.83 -13.44
C ASP A 72 -6.11 -28.55 -14.24
N ARG A 73 -7.20 -28.64 -14.99
CA ARG A 73 -7.68 -27.56 -15.85
C ARG A 73 -8.10 -26.34 -15.02
N GLU A 74 -8.67 -26.58 -13.84
CA GLU A 74 -9.11 -25.50 -12.96
C GLU A 74 -7.91 -24.72 -12.41
N PHE A 75 -6.88 -25.42 -11.94
CA PHE A 75 -5.64 -24.80 -11.50
C PHE A 75 -4.99 -23.95 -12.60
N ARG A 76 -4.88 -24.50 -13.82
CA ARG A 76 -4.35 -23.76 -14.97
C ARG A 76 -5.15 -22.51 -15.29
N ASN A 77 -6.48 -22.57 -15.21
CA ASN A 77 -7.34 -21.41 -15.47
C ASN A 77 -7.16 -20.34 -14.40
N ASN A 78 -7.19 -20.72 -13.12
CA ASN A 78 -6.97 -19.80 -11.99
C ASN A 78 -5.59 -19.13 -12.08
N LEU A 79 -4.57 -19.86 -12.53
CA LEU A 79 -3.23 -19.32 -12.70
C LEU A 79 -3.14 -18.32 -13.87
N LEU A 80 -3.84 -18.61 -14.97
CA LEU A 80 -3.93 -17.71 -16.12
C LEU A 80 -4.67 -16.41 -15.73
N GLU A 81 -5.71 -16.52 -14.90
CA GLU A 81 -6.43 -15.37 -14.34
C GLU A 81 -5.56 -14.55 -13.38
N LEU A 82 -4.76 -15.21 -12.54
CA LEU A 82 -3.78 -14.54 -11.68
C LEU A 82 -2.73 -13.80 -12.52
N TYR A 83 -2.15 -14.47 -13.53
CA TYR A 83 -1.15 -13.86 -14.42
C TYR A 83 -1.73 -12.66 -15.17
N LEU A 84 -2.97 -12.78 -15.68
CA LEU A 84 -3.64 -11.70 -16.37
C LEU A 84 -3.91 -10.53 -15.41
N SER A 85 -4.33 -10.79 -14.18
CA SER A 85 -4.54 -9.76 -13.15
C SER A 85 -3.23 -9.05 -12.77
N CYS A 86 -2.15 -9.80 -12.57
CA CYS A 86 -0.82 -9.23 -12.33
C CYS A 86 -0.31 -8.42 -13.52
N SER A 87 -0.58 -8.86 -14.75
CA SER A 87 -0.20 -8.14 -15.97
C SER A 87 -0.97 -6.83 -16.09
N VAL A 88 -2.29 -6.85 -15.88
CA VAL A 88 -3.12 -5.63 -15.88
C VAL A 88 -2.65 -4.64 -14.82
N LEU A 89 -2.34 -5.12 -13.62
CA LEU A 89 -1.79 -4.28 -12.56
C LEU A 89 -0.43 -3.70 -12.96
N SER A 90 0.48 -4.51 -13.52
CA SER A 90 1.82 -4.08 -13.95
C SER A 90 1.76 -3.04 -15.08
N ILE A 91 0.84 -3.22 -16.03
CA ILE A 91 0.57 -2.24 -17.10
C ILE A 91 0.00 -0.95 -16.48
N GLY A 92 -0.94 -1.07 -15.55
CA GLY A 92 -1.51 0.08 -14.83
C GLY A 92 -0.43 0.88 -14.10
N ILE A 93 0.42 0.21 -13.32
CA ILE A 93 1.56 0.84 -12.63
C ILE A 93 2.48 1.53 -13.64
N SER A 94 2.94 0.83 -14.67
CA SER A 94 3.87 1.40 -15.66
C SER A 94 3.29 2.60 -16.41
N ALA A 95 2.02 2.52 -16.82
CA ALA A 95 1.31 3.64 -17.44
C ALA A 95 1.14 4.81 -16.45
N GLY A 96 0.80 4.48 -15.21
CA GLY A 96 0.73 5.42 -14.10
C GLY A 96 2.05 6.16 -13.91
N GLU A 97 3.16 5.45 -13.78
CA GLU A 97 4.52 6.00 -13.60
C GLU A 97 4.88 7.03 -14.68
N ILE A 98 4.66 6.67 -15.95
CA ILE A 98 4.90 7.56 -17.08
C ILE A 98 3.97 8.79 -17.00
N SER A 99 2.69 8.57 -16.70
CA SER A 99 1.71 9.66 -16.60
C SER A 99 2.02 10.62 -15.44
N GLY A 100 2.44 10.10 -14.29
CA GLY A 100 2.79 10.85 -13.09
C GLY A 100 4.03 11.71 -13.28
N ALA A 101 5.05 11.14 -13.91
CA ALA A 101 6.30 11.85 -14.13
C ALA A 101 6.24 12.90 -15.25
N LEU A 102 5.48 12.65 -16.33
CA LEU A 102 5.48 13.50 -17.53
C LEU A 102 4.27 14.44 -17.65
N VAL A 103 3.07 13.95 -17.35
CA VAL A 103 1.82 14.64 -17.67
C VAL A 103 1.21 15.26 -16.42
N LEU A 104 0.97 14.44 -15.41
CA LEU A 104 0.28 14.80 -14.18
C LEU A 104 1.20 15.47 -13.15
N GLY A 105 2.53 15.43 -13.34
CA GLY A 105 3.46 16.00 -12.38
C GLY A 105 3.24 17.49 -12.10
N MET A 106 2.87 18.28 -13.11
CA MET A 106 2.49 19.69 -12.91
C MET A 106 1.23 19.85 -12.07
N LEU A 107 0.27 18.93 -12.21
CA LEU A 107 -0.97 18.92 -11.44
C LEU A 107 -0.71 18.50 -9.99
N TYR A 108 0.06 17.43 -9.79
CA TYR A 108 0.41 16.92 -8.46
C TYR A 108 1.13 17.97 -7.62
N ARG A 109 2.16 18.63 -8.15
CA ARG A 109 2.86 19.72 -7.43
C ARG A 109 1.96 20.86 -6.96
N LYS A 110 0.85 21.10 -7.65
CA LYS A 110 -0.06 22.21 -7.32
C LYS A 110 -1.10 21.83 -6.27
N ILE A 111 -1.47 20.54 -6.19
CA ILE A 111 -2.57 20.06 -5.36
C ILE A 111 -2.06 19.31 -4.14
N PHE A 112 -1.01 18.53 -4.29
CA PHE A 112 -0.54 17.56 -3.30
C PHE A 112 0.87 17.90 -2.82
N ASP A 113 1.04 17.87 -1.50
CA ASP A 113 2.36 17.74 -0.89
C ASP A 113 2.80 16.28 -0.94
N TRP A 114 4.12 16.05 -0.89
CA TRP A 114 4.71 14.71 -0.91
C TRP A 114 4.14 13.76 0.15
N TRP A 115 3.79 14.28 1.34
CA TRP A 115 3.15 13.50 2.40
C TRP A 115 1.79 12.92 2.00
N TRP A 116 1.01 13.66 1.22
CA TRP A 116 -0.29 13.20 0.74
C TRP A 116 -0.14 12.12 -0.33
N GLU A 117 0.88 12.23 -1.18
CA GLU A 117 1.19 11.20 -2.17
C GLU A 117 1.58 9.88 -1.48
N VAL A 118 2.42 9.94 -0.46
CA VAL A 118 2.77 8.77 0.37
C VAL A 118 1.53 8.18 1.03
N LEU A 119 0.66 9.02 1.60
CA LEU A 119 -0.58 8.58 2.22
C LEU A 119 -1.49 7.86 1.20
N LEU A 120 -1.63 8.41 -0.01
CA LEU A 120 -2.44 7.81 -1.08
C LEU A 120 -1.88 6.46 -1.53
N VAL A 121 -0.57 6.33 -1.68
CA VAL A 121 0.09 5.06 -2.05
C VAL A 121 -0.21 3.96 -1.02
N ILE A 122 -0.34 4.31 0.27
CA ILE A 122 -0.69 3.36 1.33
C ILE A 122 -2.21 3.11 1.38
N LEU A 123 -3.03 4.15 1.25
CA LEU A 123 -4.46 4.09 1.51
C LEU A 123 -5.27 3.54 0.33
N LEU A 124 -4.81 3.74 -0.90
CA LEU A 124 -5.46 3.23 -2.11
C LEU A 124 -5.51 1.70 -2.17
N PRO A 125 -4.43 0.94 -1.91
CA PRO A 125 -4.49 -0.52 -1.81
C PRO A 125 -5.51 -0.99 -0.76
N CYS A 126 -5.52 -0.35 0.42
CA CYS A 126 -6.46 -0.66 1.48
C CYS A 126 -7.91 -0.42 1.04
N HIS A 127 -8.17 0.69 0.33
CA HIS A 127 -9.50 0.99 -0.17
C HIS A 127 -9.98 -0.03 -1.20
N VAL A 128 -9.14 -0.40 -2.16
CA VAL A 128 -9.52 -1.39 -3.20
C VAL A 128 -9.73 -2.78 -2.58
N TYR A 129 -8.90 -3.18 -1.62
CA TYR A 129 -9.11 -4.40 -0.87
C TYR A 129 -10.47 -4.43 -0.18
N LEU A 130 -10.84 -3.34 0.52
CA LEU A 130 -12.15 -3.23 1.17
C LEU A 130 -13.31 -3.21 0.15
N THR A 131 -13.11 -2.58 -1.01
CA THR A 131 -14.12 -2.53 -2.09
C THR A 131 -14.35 -3.91 -2.71
N PHE A 132 -13.28 -4.67 -2.99
CA PHE A 132 -13.41 -6.06 -3.47
C PHE A 132 -14.08 -6.96 -2.43
N ARG A 133 -13.75 -6.78 -1.15
CA ARG A 133 -14.40 -7.53 -0.07
C ARG A 133 -15.91 -7.22 0.02
N LYS A 134 -16.28 -5.93 -0.08
CA LYS A 134 -17.69 -5.52 0.02
C LYS A 134 -18.51 -5.94 -1.20
N ASN A 135 -17.91 -5.91 -2.37
CA ASN A 135 -18.57 -6.23 -3.63
C ASN A 135 -18.06 -7.56 -4.19
N ALA A 136 -18.25 -8.65 -3.44
CA ALA A 136 -17.86 -10.00 -3.88
C ALA A 136 -18.54 -10.43 -5.20
N ALA A 137 -19.59 -9.74 -5.63
CA ALA A 137 -20.29 -9.93 -6.90
C ALA A 137 -19.74 -9.09 -8.07
N LEU A 138 -18.60 -8.39 -7.89
CA LEU A 138 -17.96 -7.68 -8.99
C LEU A 138 -17.60 -8.66 -10.10
N ASP A 139 -17.98 -8.30 -11.33
CA ASP A 139 -17.57 -9.06 -12.50
C ASP A 139 -16.03 -9.09 -12.61
N GLU A 140 -15.50 -10.17 -13.18
CA GLU A 140 -14.06 -10.36 -13.35
C GLU A 140 -13.44 -9.22 -14.17
N THR A 141 -14.18 -8.74 -15.17
CA THR A 141 -13.81 -7.56 -15.96
C THR A 141 -13.72 -6.30 -15.09
N GLU A 142 -14.69 -6.08 -14.22
CA GLU A 142 -14.75 -4.89 -13.35
C GLU A 142 -13.64 -4.91 -12.29
N ARG A 143 -13.33 -6.09 -11.74
CA ARG A 143 -12.17 -6.28 -10.85
C ARG A 143 -10.88 -5.87 -11.54
N ARG A 144 -10.67 -6.27 -12.79
CA ARG A 144 -9.48 -5.92 -13.57
C ARG A 144 -9.40 -4.43 -13.89
N VAL A 145 -10.52 -3.79 -14.22
CA VAL A 145 -10.57 -2.33 -14.43
C VAL A 145 -10.22 -1.59 -13.13
N ASN A 146 -10.73 -2.04 -11.99
CA ASN A 146 -10.38 -1.46 -10.69
C ASN A 146 -8.91 -1.67 -10.33
N LEU A 147 -8.34 -2.85 -10.60
CA LEU A 147 -6.90 -3.12 -10.43
C LEU A 147 -6.05 -2.23 -11.34
N PHE A 148 -6.47 -2.04 -12.60
CA PHE A 148 -5.80 -1.13 -13.51
C PHE A 148 -5.85 0.33 -13.00
N GLY A 149 -7.03 0.80 -12.58
CA GLY A 149 -7.19 2.14 -12.03
C GLY A 149 -6.37 2.36 -10.75
N LEU A 150 -6.30 1.35 -9.88
CA LEU A 150 -5.43 1.33 -8.71
C LEU A 150 -3.96 1.44 -9.11
N GLY A 151 -3.51 0.56 -10.03
CA GLY A 151 -2.15 0.56 -10.53
C GLY A 151 -1.78 1.91 -11.14
N LEU A 152 -2.68 2.50 -11.93
CA LEU A 152 -2.49 3.81 -12.54
C LEU A 152 -2.35 4.92 -11.49
N ALA A 153 -3.21 4.95 -10.47
CA ALA A 153 -3.16 5.95 -9.41
C ALA A 153 -1.93 5.82 -8.51
N ILE A 154 -1.55 4.60 -8.14
CA ILE A 154 -0.33 4.34 -7.36
C ILE A 154 0.91 4.68 -8.19
N GLY A 155 0.97 4.16 -9.42
CA GLY A 155 2.06 4.42 -10.36
C GLY A 155 2.23 5.91 -10.62
N SER A 156 1.14 6.67 -10.76
CA SER A 156 1.23 8.12 -11.00
C SER A 156 1.77 8.89 -9.80
N CYS A 157 1.44 8.49 -8.57
CA CYS A 157 2.04 9.07 -7.36
C CYS A 157 3.54 8.74 -7.31
N ILE A 158 3.91 7.46 -7.50
CA ILE A 158 5.32 7.03 -7.45
C ILE A 158 6.15 7.70 -8.56
N GLY A 159 5.60 7.78 -9.77
CA GLY A 159 6.21 8.45 -10.93
C GLY A 159 6.47 9.93 -10.67
N HIS A 160 5.55 10.62 -9.99
CA HIS A 160 5.76 12.01 -9.59
C HIS A 160 6.84 12.15 -8.50
N MET A 161 6.79 11.33 -7.45
CA MET A 161 7.74 11.39 -6.33
C MET A 161 9.19 11.09 -6.74
N MET A 162 9.40 10.07 -7.58
CA MET A 162 10.74 9.60 -7.95
C MET A 162 11.22 10.19 -9.29
N GLY A 163 10.30 10.76 -10.07
CA GLY A 163 10.59 11.47 -11.31
C GLY A 163 11.15 10.60 -12.43
N TYR A 164 11.92 11.21 -13.33
CA TYR A 164 12.40 10.58 -14.56
C TYR A 164 13.30 9.36 -14.34
N ARG A 165 13.99 9.30 -13.19
CA ARG A 165 14.84 8.16 -12.81
C ARG A 165 14.06 6.85 -12.77
N LEU A 166 12.79 6.91 -12.37
CA LEU A 166 11.92 5.75 -12.29
C LEU A 166 11.57 5.22 -13.69
N ILE A 167 11.22 6.11 -14.62
CA ILE A 167 10.75 5.74 -15.97
C ILE A 167 11.81 4.98 -16.76
N SER A 168 13.10 5.29 -16.55
CA SER A 168 14.18 4.62 -17.26
C SER A 168 14.40 3.17 -16.81
N THR A 169 14.05 2.83 -15.58
CA THR A 169 14.45 1.54 -14.97
C THR A 169 13.27 0.63 -14.65
N LEU A 170 12.13 1.17 -14.22
CA LEU A 170 11.08 0.38 -13.55
C LEU A 170 9.97 -0.18 -14.44
N PRO A 171 9.55 0.44 -15.56
CA PRO A 171 8.47 -0.13 -16.37
C PRO A 171 8.79 -1.55 -16.84
N SER A 172 10.04 -1.82 -17.26
CA SER A 172 10.48 -3.15 -17.67
C SER A 172 10.64 -4.10 -16.49
N VAL A 173 11.16 -3.61 -15.37
CA VAL A 173 11.40 -4.40 -14.15
C VAL A 173 10.08 -4.89 -13.53
N ASN A 174 9.00 -4.10 -13.62
CA ASN A 174 7.69 -4.49 -13.11
C ASN A 174 7.13 -5.75 -13.80
N PHE A 175 7.49 -6.02 -15.06
CA PHE A 175 7.05 -7.22 -15.78
C PHE A 175 7.83 -8.49 -15.42
N ILE A 176 8.95 -8.37 -14.72
CA ILE A 176 9.80 -9.52 -14.38
C ILE A 176 9.13 -10.42 -13.35
N GLN A 177 8.43 -9.81 -12.40
CA GLN A 177 7.73 -10.52 -11.34
C GLN A 177 6.62 -11.44 -11.89
N PRO A 178 5.67 -10.98 -12.73
CA PRO A 178 4.68 -11.87 -13.35
C PRO A 178 5.32 -12.85 -14.34
N LEU A 179 6.38 -12.47 -15.06
CA LEU A 179 7.09 -13.38 -15.97
C LEU A 179 7.70 -14.58 -15.23
N ILE A 180 8.42 -14.33 -14.12
CA ILE A 180 9.02 -15.39 -13.32
C ILE A 180 7.92 -16.28 -12.74
N LEU A 181 6.85 -15.69 -12.20
CA LEU A 181 5.75 -16.48 -11.66
C LEU A 181 5.10 -17.37 -12.74
N ALA A 182 4.95 -16.88 -13.97
CA ALA A 182 4.46 -17.68 -15.09
C ALA A 182 5.42 -18.83 -15.46
N LEU A 183 6.72 -18.55 -15.56
CA LEU A 183 7.74 -19.55 -15.90
C LEU A 183 7.91 -20.63 -14.82
N MET A 184 7.71 -20.27 -13.55
CA MET A 184 7.82 -21.21 -12.42
C MET A 184 6.64 -22.15 -12.27
N VAL A 185 5.57 -21.93 -13.03
CA VAL A 185 4.40 -22.81 -13.05
C VAL A 185 4.46 -23.76 -14.24
N ASP A 186 5.21 -23.39 -15.27
CA ASP A 186 5.36 -24.23 -16.45
C ASP A 186 6.03 -25.56 -16.06
N PRO A 187 5.32 -26.69 -16.16
CA PRO A 187 5.86 -27.99 -15.77
C PRO A 187 7.00 -28.45 -16.68
N GLU A 188 7.18 -27.85 -17.86
CA GLU A 188 8.30 -28.14 -18.75
C GLU A 188 9.59 -27.44 -18.31
N LEU A 189 9.49 -26.25 -17.68
CA LEU A 189 10.64 -25.47 -17.24
C LEU A 189 10.98 -25.65 -15.77
N SER A 190 9.98 -25.92 -14.92
CA SER A 190 10.13 -25.92 -13.47
C SER A 190 9.92 -27.31 -12.88
N PRO A 191 10.80 -27.77 -11.97
CA PRO A 191 10.63 -29.08 -11.35
C PRO A 191 9.41 -29.09 -10.42
N PRO A 192 8.72 -30.25 -10.28
CA PRO A 192 7.52 -30.38 -9.45
C PRO A 192 7.74 -29.97 -7.99
N THR A 193 8.96 -30.05 -7.48
CA THR A 193 9.31 -29.59 -6.13
C THR A 193 9.02 -28.10 -5.90
N VAL A 194 9.02 -27.30 -6.96
CA VAL A 194 8.82 -25.85 -6.92
C VAL A 194 7.34 -25.50 -7.05
N TYR A 195 6.65 -26.02 -8.07
CA TYR A 195 5.26 -25.65 -8.32
C TYR A 195 4.24 -26.46 -7.49
N SER A 196 4.54 -27.70 -7.08
CA SER A 196 3.55 -28.55 -6.37
C SER A 196 3.16 -27.99 -5.01
N GLN A 197 4.09 -27.31 -4.33
CA GLN A 197 3.86 -26.68 -3.04
C GLN A 197 3.58 -25.19 -3.24
N ARG A 198 2.33 -24.77 -3.01
CA ARG A 198 1.87 -23.37 -3.13
C ARG A 198 2.81 -22.37 -2.44
N LEU A 199 3.24 -22.69 -1.22
CA LEU A 199 4.12 -21.84 -0.43
C LEU A 199 5.52 -21.71 -1.06
N ASN A 200 6.07 -22.81 -1.60
CA ASN A 200 7.34 -22.74 -2.32
C ASN A 200 7.17 -21.90 -3.58
N LEU A 201 6.16 -22.18 -4.41
CA LEU A 201 5.91 -21.43 -5.64
C LEU A 201 5.81 -19.92 -5.39
N LEU A 202 5.00 -19.52 -4.39
CA LEU A 202 4.86 -18.13 -4.01
C LEU A 202 6.17 -17.55 -3.46
N ALA A 203 6.83 -18.22 -2.52
CA ALA A 203 8.07 -17.72 -1.91
C ALA A 203 9.21 -17.62 -2.92
N THR A 204 9.38 -18.62 -3.78
CA THR A 204 10.44 -18.63 -4.80
C THR A 204 10.11 -17.69 -5.95
N GLY A 205 8.85 -17.60 -6.38
CA GLY A 205 8.42 -16.69 -7.44
C GLY A 205 8.54 -15.23 -7.03
N THR A 206 8.06 -14.89 -5.83
CA THR A 206 8.22 -13.54 -5.26
C THR A 206 9.67 -13.23 -4.94
N GLY A 207 10.39 -14.14 -4.28
CA GLY A 207 11.80 -13.95 -3.95
C GLY A 207 12.68 -13.77 -5.18
N ALA A 208 12.55 -14.65 -6.19
CA ALA A 208 13.33 -14.57 -7.42
C ALA A 208 12.96 -13.34 -8.25
N GLY A 209 11.67 -12.99 -8.33
CA GLY A 209 11.26 -11.80 -9.06
C GLY A 209 11.71 -10.50 -8.41
N ILE A 210 11.65 -10.37 -7.08
CA ILE A 210 12.21 -9.23 -6.36
C ILE A 210 13.74 -9.19 -6.52
N ALA A 211 14.43 -10.33 -6.42
CA ALA A 211 15.88 -10.40 -6.60
C ALA A 211 16.30 -9.99 -8.02
N ALA A 212 15.62 -10.49 -9.05
CA ALA A 212 15.88 -10.12 -10.44
C ALA A 212 15.57 -8.62 -10.69
N ALA A 213 14.45 -8.14 -10.14
CA ALA A 213 14.04 -6.75 -10.25
C ALA A 213 15.05 -5.80 -9.60
N THR A 214 15.47 -6.10 -8.36
CA THR A 214 16.47 -5.30 -7.64
C THR A 214 17.84 -5.35 -8.32
N PHE A 215 18.27 -6.52 -8.79
CA PHE A 215 19.53 -6.65 -9.53
C PHE A 215 19.53 -5.80 -10.80
N LEU A 216 18.47 -5.85 -11.61
CA LEU A 216 18.38 -5.06 -12.83
C LEU A 216 18.24 -3.56 -12.55
N ALA A 217 17.52 -3.19 -11.49
CA ALA A 217 17.43 -1.81 -11.03
C ALA A 217 18.78 -1.25 -10.52
N MET A 218 19.71 -2.11 -10.07
CA MET A 218 21.06 -1.67 -9.66
C MET A 218 22.04 -1.49 -10.82
N ILE A 219 21.80 -2.10 -11.97
CA ILE A 219 22.68 -2.01 -13.15
C ILE A 219 22.43 -0.73 -13.95
N HIS A 220 21.23 -0.15 -13.84
CA HIS A 220 20.80 1.07 -14.52
C HIS A 220 20.85 2.31 -13.61
#